data_AF-A0A9X9EQB0-F1
#
_entry.id   AF-A0A9X9EQB0-F1
#
_cell.length_a   1.000
_cell.length_b   1.000
_cell.length_c   1.000
_cell.angle_alpha   90.00
_cell.angle_beta   90.00
_cell.angle_gamma   90.00
#
_symmetry.space_group_name_H-M   'P 1'
#
loop_
_entity.id
_entity.type
_entity.pdbx_description
1 polymer ?
#
loop_
_entity_poly.entity_id
_entity_poly.type
_entity_poly.pdbx_seq_one_letter_code
_entity_poly.pdbx_strand_id
1 'polypeptide(L)'
;MQFEYITNFKNLQTILLLVATKKLYTKKKKVKSVTTNNNFGDEIKTIRTYNQMTIREVAKQAGISHSYLSQIENNRRDTPNPEVIKKIAIGLNADYYY
;
A
#
# COMPACT_ATOMS: atom_id res chain seq x y z
N MET A 1 -34.29 -29.04 20.85
CA MET A 1 -32.83 -29.20 21.01
C MET A 1 -32.12 -29.02 19.66
N GLN A 2 -31.99 -27.79 19.19
CA GLN A 2 -31.31 -27.46 17.91
C GLN A 2 -30.10 -26.52 18.10
N PHE A 3 -29.63 -26.31 19.34
CA PHE A 3 -28.63 -25.26 19.63
C PHE A 3 -27.18 -25.73 19.74
N GLU A 4 -26.85 -27.01 19.53
CA GLU A 4 -25.45 -27.50 19.70
C GLU A 4 -24.68 -27.83 18.40
N TYR A 5 -25.27 -27.66 17.21
CA TYR A 5 -24.54 -27.93 15.95
C TYR A 5 -23.96 -26.70 15.24
N ILE A 6 -24.29 -25.48 15.68
CA ILE A 6 -23.87 -24.23 15.01
C ILE A 6 -22.51 -23.72 15.56
N THR A 7 -22.05 -24.23 16.69
CA THR A 7 -20.81 -23.81 17.35
C THR A 7 -19.56 -24.56 16.91
N ASN A 8 -19.67 -25.70 16.21
CA ASN A 8 -18.50 -26.54 15.89
C ASN A 8 -17.97 -26.43 14.43
N PHE A 9 -18.74 -25.87 13.49
CA PHE A 9 -18.26 -25.63 12.11
C PHE A 9 -17.42 -24.37 11.94
N LYS A 10 -17.58 -23.39 12.83
CA LYS A 10 -16.82 -22.12 12.78
C LYS A 10 -15.33 -22.36 13.04
N ASN A 11 -14.97 -23.31 13.89
CA ASN A 11 -13.57 -23.56 14.25
C ASN A 11 -12.76 -24.22 13.11
N LEU A 12 -13.34 -25.14 12.35
CA LEU A 12 -12.62 -25.79 11.23
C LEU A 12 -12.41 -24.83 10.06
N GLN A 13 -13.39 -23.98 9.75
CA GLN A 13 -13.23 -22.93 8.74
C GLN A 13 -12.20 -21.89 9.17
N THR A 14 -12.18 -21.48 10.44
CA THR A 14 -11.17 -20.55 10.96
C THR A 14 -9.77 -21.16 10.92
N ILE A 15 -9.60 -22.43 11.28
CA ILE A 15 -8.30 -23.13 11.19
C ILE A 15 -7.87 -23.28 9.73
N LEU A 16 -8.79 -23.63 8.82
CA LEU A 16 -8.50 -23.72 7.38
C LEU A 16 -8.11 -22.36 6.80
N LEU A 17 -8.77 -21.27 7.23
CA LEU A 17 -8.44 -19.90 6.85
C LEU A 17 -7.09 -19.45 7.43
N LEU A 18 -6.75 -19.82 8.68
CA LEU A 18 -5.45 -19.54 9.30
C LEU A 18 -4.30 -20.31 8.63
N VAL A 19 -4.53 -21.57 8.24
CA VAL A 19 -3.57 -22.39 7.50
C VAL A 19 -3.42 -21.88 6.06
N ALA A 20 -4.53 -21.52 5.40
CA ALA A 20 -4.51 -20.91 4.06
C ALA A 20 -3.81 -19.54 4.06
N THR A 21 -4.07 -18.68 5.06
CA THR A 21 -3.41 -17.38 5.20
C THR A 21 -1.94 -17.53 5.57
N LYS A 22 -1.54 -18.46 6.43
CA LYS A 22 -0.11 -18.77 6.67
C LYS A 22 0.58 -19.29 5.41
N LYS A 23 -0.09 -20.12 4.58
CA LYS A 23 0.43 -20.62 3.30
C LYS A 23 0.53 -19.51 2.24
N LEU A 24 -0.41 -18.57 2.21
CA LEU A 24 -0.38 -17.39 1.33
C LEU A 24 0.65 -16.36 1.80
N TYR A 25 0.78 -16.14 3.11
CA TYR A 25 1.80 -15.29 3.74
C TYR A 25 3.21 -15.83 3.49
N THR A 26 3.41 -17.14 3.61
CA THR A 26 4.70 -17.79 3.29
C THR A 26 4.97 -17.85 1.78
N LYS A 27 3.94 -17.98 0.92
CA LYS A 27 4.07 -17.82 -0.55
C LYS A 27 4.46 -16.39 -0.94
N LYS A 28 3.95 -15.37 -0.23
CA LYS A 28 4.32 -13.96 -0.40
C LYS A 28 5.79 -13.70 -0.02
N LYS A 29 6.31 -14.40 1.01
CA LYS A 29 7.73 -14.34 1.42
C LYS A 29 8.69 -15.04 0.44
N LYS A 30 8.17 -15.89 -0.46
CA LYS A 30 8.91 -16.56 -1.55
C LYS A 30 8.76 -15.84 -2.90
N VAL A 31 8.22 -14.62 -2.91
CA VAL A 31 8.41 -13.69 -4.02
C VAL A 31 9.80 -13.11 -3.83
N LYS A 32 10.73 -13.65 -4.63
CA LYS A 32 12.07 -13.15 -4.98
C LYS A 32 12.51 -11.88 -4.24
N SER A 33 13.74 -11.93 -3.72
CA SER A 33 14.68 -10.82 -3.75
C SER A 33 14.76 -10.21 -5.16
N VAL A 34 13.76 -9.42 -5.54
CA VAL A 34 13.81 -8.57 -6.71
C VAL A 34 14.57 -7.35 -6.23
N THR A 35 15.74 -7.14 -6.79
CA THR A 35 16.44 -5.87 -6.78
C THR A 35 15.53 -4.84 -7.45
N THR A 36 14.55 -4.32 -6.72
CA THR A 36 13.74 -3.20 -7.19
C THR A 36 14.60 -1.97 -6.99
N ASN A 37 15.32 -1.55 -8.04
CA ASN A 37 15.60 -0.14 -8.26
C ASN A 37 14.25 0.57 -8.49
N ASN A 38 13.37 0.56 -7.49
CA ASN A 38 12.15 1.34 -7.52
C ASN A 38 12.59 2.75 -7.18
N ASN A 39 12.58 3.62 -8.19
CA ASN A 39 12.82 5.03 -7.97
C ASN A 39 11.72 5.57 -7.05
N PHE A 40 12.03 6.62 -6.30
CA PHE A 40 11.08 7.27 -5.38
C PHE A 40 9.71 7.56 -6.01
N GLY A 41 9.68 7.95 -7.28
CA GLY A 41 8.45 8.17 -8.05
C GLY A 41 7.59 6.91 -8.23
N ASP A 42 8.22 5.76 -8.45
CA ASP A 42 7.52 4.48 -8.63
C ASP A 42 6.86 4.02 -7.33
N GLU A 43 7.49 4.29 -6.17
CA GLU A 43 6.93 4.00 -4.86
C GLU A 43 5.68 4.85 -4.57
N ILE A 44 5.74 6.16 -4.82
CA ILE A 44 4.58 7.06 -4.72
C ILE A 44 3.43 6.55 -5.59
N LYS A 45 3.73 6.23 -6.86
CA LYS A 45 2.72 5.75 -7.82
C LYS A 45 2.08 4.44 -7.35
N THR A 46 2.88 3.54 -6.78
CA THR A 46 2.41 2.27 -6.23
C THR A 46 1.45 2.49 -5.07
N ILE A 47 1.80 3.33 -4.10
CA ILE A 47 0.94 3.65 -2.95
C ILE A 47 -0.35 4.33 -3.42
N ARG A 48 -0.24 5.32 -4.32
CA ARG A 48 -1.39 6.07 -4.84
C ARG A 48 -2.40 5.14 -5.53
N THR A 49 -1.91 4.27 -6.40
CA THR A 49 -2.76 3.34 -7.16
C THR A 49 -3.37 2.27 -6.28
N TYR A 50 -2.62 1.79 -5.27
CA TYR A 50 -3.15 0.90 -4.24
C TYR A 50 -4.32 1.54 -3.47
N ASN A 51 -4.21 2.84 -3.15
CA ASN A 51 -5.26 3.62 -2.50
C ASN A 51 -6.36 4.11 -3.45
N GLN A 52 -6.32 3.74 -4.74
CA GLN A 52 -7.29 4.13 -5.78
C GLN A 52 -7.46 5.65 -5.93
N MET A 53 -6.40 6.42 -5.64
CA MET A 53 -6.43 7.87 -5.72
C MET A 53 -5.92 8.36 -7.07
N THR A 54 -6.50 9.44 -7.58
CA THR A 54 -5.99 10.18 -8.72
C THR A 54 -4.81 11.08 -8.33
N ILE A 55 -3.97 11.43 -9.29
CA ILE A 55 -2.87 12.39 -9.07
C ILE A 55 -3.43 13.73 -8.54
N ARG A 56 -4.61 14.16 -9.00
CA ARG A 56 -5.22 15.43 -8.58
C ARG A 56 -5.67 15.39 -7.12
N GLU A 57 -6.22 14.27 -6.65
CA GLU A 57 -6.63 14.10 -5.25
C GLU A 57 -5.44 14.15 -4.31
N VAL A 58 -4.39 13.37 -4.60
CA VAL A 58 -3.17 13.36 -3.79
C VAL A 58 -2.51 14.74 -3.79
N ALA A 59 -2.36 15.37 -4.95
CA ALA A 59 -1.75 16.69 -5.05
C ALA A 59 -2.54 17.77 -4.28
N LYS A 60 -3.88 17.71 -4.34
CA LYS A 60 -4.76 18.60 -3.57
C LYS A 60 -4.57 18.40 -2.06
N GLN A 61 -4.55 17.16 -1.59
CA GLN A 61 -4.36 16.84 -0.17
C GLN A 61 -2.95 17.19 0.33
N ALA A 62 -1.93 16.99 -0.51
CA ALA A 62 -0.55 17.33 -0.23
C ALA A 62 -0.25 18.84 -0.34
N GLY A 63 -1.18 19.65 -0.88
CA GLY A 63 -0.94 21.08 -1.11
C GLY A 63 0.17 21.37 -2.13
N ILE A 64 0.31 20.51 -3.15
CA ILE A 64 1.28 20.67 -4.25
C ILE A 64 0.57 20.68 -5.61
N SER A 65 1.28 21.07 -6.67
CA SER A 65 0.70 21.02 -8.01
C SER A 65 0.61 19.58 -8.54
N HIS A 66 -0.49 19.25 -9.22
CA HIS A 66 -0.66 17.93 -9.85
C HIS A 66 0.39 17.65 -10.93
N SER A 67 0.87 18.68 -11.63
CA SER A 67 1.96 18.57 -12.59
C SER A 67 3.26 18.18 -11.90
N TYR A 68 3.54 18.74 -10.71
CA TYR A 68 4.72 18.39 -9.94
C TYR A 68 4.68 16.95 -9.44
N LEU A 69 3.55 16.50 -8.87
CA LEU A 69 3.38 15.09 -8.48
C LEU A 69 3.51 14.14 -9.68
N SER A 70 2.96 14.50 -10.84
CA SER A 70 3.11 13.74 -12.08
C SER A 70 4.57 13.65 -12.54
N GLN A 71 5.34 14.73 -12.43
CA GLN A 71 6.77 14.70 -12.76
C GLN A 71 7.55 13.76 -11.83
N ILE A 72 7.22 13.76 -10.53
CA ILE A 72 7.81 12.84 -9.55
C ILE A 72 7.47 11.39 -9.91
N GLU A 73 6.19 11.04 -10.09
CA GLU A 73 5.74 9.67 -10.42
C GLU A 73 6.25 9.14 -11.77
N ASN A 74 6.73 10.01 -12.65
CA ASN A 74 7.31 9.65 -13.94
C ASN A 74 8.84 9.80 -13.96
N ASN A 75 9.50 9.93 -12.79
CA ASN A 75 10.94 10.03 -12.65
C ASN A 75 11.57 11.19 -13.46
N ARG A 76 10.81 12.28 -13.67
CA ARG A 76 11.25 13.52 -14.35
C ARG A 76 11.78 14.57 -13.38
N ARG A 77 11.76 14.26 -12.08
CA ARG A 77 12.27 15.07 -10.98
C ARG A 77 13.05 14.14 -10.06
N ASP A 78 14.17 14.64 -9.54
CA ASP A 78 14.87 13.98 -8.44
C ASP A 78 14.01 13.96 -7.17
N THR A 79 14.43 13.15 -6.21
CA THR A 79 13.80 13.03 -4.89
C THR A 79 13.64 14.43 -4.26
N PRO A 80 12.40 14.86 -3.93
CA PRO A 80 12.14 16.14 -3.30
C PRO A 80 12.78 16.27 -1.91
N ASN A 81 12.77 17.49 -1.38
CA ASN A 81 13.19 17.72 0.00
C ASN A 81 12.23 17.03 1.01
N PRO A 82 12.67 16.82 2.27
CA PRO A 82 11.87 16.13 3.28
C PRO A 82 10.50 16.75 3.55
N GLU A 83 10.36 18.08 3.46
CA GLU A 83 9.08 18.77 3.67
C GLU A 83 8.04 18.38 2.60
N VAL A 84 8.47 18.30 1.34
CA VAL A 84 7.62 17.86 0.23
C VAL A 84 7.29 16.37 0.36
N ILE A 85 8.25 15.54 0.78
CA ILE A 85 8.00 14.11 1.03
C ILE A 85 6.91 13.96 2.09
N LYS A 86 6.98 14.72 3.20
CA LYS A 86 5.96 14.73 4.25
C LYS A 86 4.58 15.11 3.72
N LYS A 87 4.52 16.17 2.88
CA LYS A 87 3.28 16.60 2.23
C LYS A 87 2.69 15.50 1.34
N ILE A 88 3.52 14.84 0.54
CA ILE A 88 3.09 13.73 -0.33
C ILE A 88 2.59 12.55 0.51
N ALA A 89 3.29 12.19 1.59
CA ALA A 89 2.86 11.11 2.49
C ALA A 89 1.48 11.39 3.10
N ILE A 90 1.25 12.62 3.57
CA ILE A 90 -0.07 13.09 4.04
C ILE A 90 -1.11 12.94 2.92
N GLY A 91 -0.80 13.42 1.71
CA GLY A 91 -1.71 13.32 0.56
C GLY A 91 -1.95 11.89 0.06
N LEU A 92 -1.11 10.92 0.45
CA LEU A 92 -1.29 9.51 0.14
C LEU A 92 -2.04 8.76 1.24
N ASN A 93 -2.35 9.39 2.38
CA ASN A 93 -2.77 8.71 3.61
C ASN A 93 -1.77 7.61 4.04
N ALA A 94 -0.47 7.84 3.79
CA ALA A 94 0.60 6.95 4.21
C ALA A 94 1.19 7.44 5.53
N ASP A 95 1.56 6.51 6.41
CA ASP A 95 2.26 6.85 7.64
C ASP A 95 3.66 7.40 7.31
N TYR A 96 3.95 8.62 7.75
CA TYR A 96 5.23 9.29 7.56
C TYR A 96 6.19 9.04 8.75
N TYR A 97 5.72 8.44 9.84
CA TYR A 97 6.50 8.26 11.06
C TYR A 97 7.13 6.85 11.14
N TYR A 98 8.39 6.74 10.71
CA TYR A 98 9.37 5.75 11.18
C TYR A 98 10.76 6.38 11.22
#